data_AF-A0A328A8J6-F1
#
_entry.id   AF-A0A328A8J6-F1
#
_cell.length_a   1.000
_cell.length_b   1.000
_cell.length_c   1.000
_cell.angle_alpha   90.00
_cell.angle_beta   90.00
_cell.angle_gamma   90.00
#
_symmetry.space_group_name_H-M   'P 1'
#
loop_
_entity.id
_entity.type
_entity.pdbx_description
1 polymer ?
#
loop_
_entity_poly.entity_id
_entity_poly.type
_entity_poly.pdbx_seq_one_letter_code
_entity_poly.pdbx_strand_id
1 'polypeptide(L)'
;MEGVWLNTFEGSAFYEGATSLADARGEARVWFRHEEPLIAWKGAPPKEEHAYRVVLIGRSAEDMNRPPLQGYGHMGLWPGLVVVDELLELQDLGPLRPG
;
A
#
# COMPACT_ATOMS: atom_id res chain seq x y z
N MET A 1 -4.95 6.47 9.16
CA MET A 1 -4.28 6.81 7.90
C MET A 1 -5.26 6.55 6.77
N GLU A 2 -5.22 7.35 5.72
CA GLU A 2 -6.06 7.19 4.53
C GLU A 2 -5.20 7.37 3.28
N GLY A 3 -5.45 6.59 2.23
CA GLY A 3 -4.72 6.75 0.99
C GLY A 3 -5.11 5.72 -0.08
N VAL A 4 -4.26 5.61 -1.10
CA VAL A 4 -4.38 4.60 -2.15
C VAL A 4 -3.32 3.52 -1.97
N TRP A 5 -3.76 2.27 -1.93
CA TRP A 5 -2.92 1.08 -2.02
C TRP A 5 -2.96 0.53 -3.45
N LEU A 6 -1.79 0.40 -4.07
CA LEU A 6 -1.61 -0.34 -5.32
C LEU A 6 -1.15 -1.76 -4.96
N ASN A 7 -2.00 -2.74 -5.19
CA ASN A 7 -1.72 -4.14 -4.91
C ASN A 7 -1.13 -4.79 -6.17
N THR A 8 0.19 -4.81 -6.31
CA THR A 8 0.86 -5.49 -7.44
C THR A 8 1.53 -6.76 -6.97
N PHE A 9 1.71 -7.72 -7.89
CA PHE A 9 2.41 -8.97 -7.59
C PHE A 9 3.85 -8.75 -7.07
N GLU A 10 4.55 -7.77 -7.65
CA GLU A 10 5.95 -7.45 -7.31
C GLU A 10 6.07 -6.45 -6.15
N GLY A 11 4.96 -5.84 -5.74
CA GLY A 11 4.98 -4.93 -4.61
C GLY A 11 3.70 -4.22 -4.22
N SER A 12 3.43 -4.18 -2.93
CA SER A 12 2.33 -3.42 -2.36
C SER A 12 2.82 -2.00 -2.04
N ALA A 13 2.32 -1.00 -2.76
CA ALA A 13 2.71 0.40 -2.58
C ALA A 13 1.56 1.22 -1.99
N PHE A 14 1.86 2.06 -1.00
CA PHE A 14 0.90 2.97 -0.38
C PHE A 14 1.26 4.42 -0.65
N TYR A 15 0.22 5.19 -0.96
CA TYR A 15 0.25 6.63 -1.21
C TYR A 15 -0.71 7.26 -0.22
N GLU A 16 -0.18 7.75 0.89
CA GLU A 16 -1.00 8.44 1.91
C GLU A 16 -1.61 9.71 1.31
N GLY A 17 -2.85 10.05 1.70
CA GLY A 17 -3.57 11.23 1.21
C GLY A 17 -4.11 11.13 -0.22
N ALA A 18 -3.64 10.18 -1.03
CA ALA A 18 -4.18 9.95 -2.37
C ALA A 18 -5.64 9.47 -2.31
N THR A 19 -6.47 9.94 -3.24
CA THR A 19 -7.89 9.56 -3.32
C THR A 19 -8.24 8.83 -4.62
N SER A 20 -7.34 8.86 -5.60
CA SER A 20 -7.52 8.26 -6.91
C SER A 20 -6.21 7.68 -7.45
N LEU A 21 -6.32 6.83 -8.49
CA LEU A 21 -5.15 6.31 -9.21
C LEU A 21 -4.32 7.41 -9.90
N ALA A 22 -4.96 8.55 -10.25
CA ALA A 22 -4.26 9.69 -10.82
C ALA A 22 -3.38 10.39 -9.78
N ASP A 23 -3.86 10.51 -8.53
CA ASP A 23 -3.13 11.13 -7.42
C ASP A 23 -1.91 10.30 -7.00
N ALA A 24 -2.06 8.97 -7.04
CA ALA A 24 -1.01 8.00 -6.70
C ALA A 24 0.22 8.01 -7.65
N ARG A 25 0.33 8.97 -8.57
CA ARG A 25 1.47 9.14 -9.48
C ARG A 25 2.49 10.18 -9.01
N GLY A 26 2.18 11.01 -8.00
CA GLY A 26 2.97 12.18 -7.64
C GLY A 26 3.76 12.11 -6.33
N GLU A 27 3.43 11.20 -5.39
CA GLU A 27 3.99 11.20 -4.04
C GLU A 27 4.99 10.07 -3.75
N ALA A 28 5.76 10.26 -2.68
CA ALA A 28 6.69 9.26 -2.17
C ALA A 28 5.91 8.01 -1.74
N ARG A 29 6.09 6.90 -2.46
CA ARG A 29 5.49 5.61 -2.12
C ARG A 29 6.20 4.96 -0.95
N VAL A 30 5.45 4.43 -0.01
CA VAL A 30 5.97 3.52 1.03
C VAL A 30 5.47 2.11 0.77
N TRP A 31 6.18 1.12 1.29
CA TRP A 31 5.74 -0.26 1.20
C TRP A 31 4.51 -0.49 2.08
N PHE A 32 3.47 -1.09 1.54
CA PHE A 32 2.26 -1.44 2.27
C PHE A 32 2.37 -2.88 2.77
N ARG A 33 2.72 -3.08 4.05
CA ARG A 33 2.79 -4.41 4.66
C ARG A 33 1.48 -4.72 5.37
N HIS A 34 0.82 -5.72 4.84
CA HIS A 34 -0.27 -6.44 5.49
C HIS A 34 0.18 -7.88 5.68
N GLU A 35 0.02 -8.43 6.88
CA GLU A 35 0.16 -9.87 7.10
C GLU A 35 -1.22 -10.45 7.29
N GLU A 36 -1.61 -11.44 6.50
CA GLU A 36 -2.69 -12.33 6.91
C GLU A 36 -2.12 -13.26 7.99
N PRO A 37 -2.74 -13.41 9.17
CA PRO A 37 -4.15 -13.15 9.49
C PRO A 37 -4.45 -11.82 10.23
N LEU A 38 -3.49 -10.90 10.37
CA LEU A 38 -3.67 -9.67 11.16
C LEU A 38 -4.76 -8.75 10.59
N ILE A 39 -4.98 -8.78 9.27
CA ILE A 39 -6.04 -8.01 8.62
C ILE A 39 -7.21 -8.93 8.27
N ALA A 40 -8.33 -8.74 8.98
CA ALA A 40 -9.59 -9.32 8.56
C ALA A 40 -10.18 -8.50 7.41
N TRP A 41 -10.04 -8.98 6.16
CA TRP A 41 -10.73 -8.38 5.03
C TRP A 41 -12.23 -8.54 5.21
N LYS A 42 -12.96 -7.42 5.29
CA LYS A 42 -14.43 -7.43 5.32
C LYS A 42 -14.95 -7.79 3.92
N GLY A 43 -14.96 -9.08 3.58
CA GLY A 43 -15.47 -9.58 2.31
C GLY A 43 -14.46 -10.47 1.58
N ALA A 44 -14.31 -10.23 0.28
CA ALA A 44 -13.34 -10.96 -0.54
C ALA A 44 -11.92 -10.40 -0.34
N PRO A 45 -10.89 -11.25 -0.45
CA PRO A 45 -9.50 -10.79 -0.42
C PRO A 45 -9.23 -9.82 -1.60
N PRO A 46 -8.32 -8.85 -1.44
CA PRO A 46 -7.91 -7.93 -2.50
C PRO A 46 -7.35 -8.69 -3.71
N LYS A 47 -7.64 -8.18 -4.90
CA LYS A 47 -7.14 -8.72 -6.17
C LYS A 47 -5.76 -8.13 -6.46
N GLU A 48 -4.88 -8.94 -7.02
CA GLU A 48 -3.62 -8.47 -7.60
C GLU A 48 -3.89 -7.56 -8.81
N GLU A 49 -2.95 -6.66 -9.09
CA GLU A 49 -2.99 -5.66 -10.16
C GLU A 49 -4.19 -4.70 -10.08
N HIS A 50 -4.66 -4.41 -8.87
CA HIS A 50 -5.74 -3.45 -8.58
C HIS A 50 -5.27 -2.30 -7.69
N ALA A 51 -5.96 -1.17 -7.81
CA ALA A 51 -5.85 -0.04 -6.90
C ALA A 51 -7.03 -0.04 -5.92
N TYR A 52 -6.74 0.33 -4.68
CA TYR A 52 -7.73 0.43 -3.62
C TYR A 52 -7.60 1.75 -2.88
N ARG A 53 -8.71 2.43 -2.60
CA ARG A 53 -8.74 3.46 -1.55
C ARG A 53 -8.93 2.77 -0.21
N VAL A 54 -8.10 3.10 0.76
CA VAL A 54 -8.07 2.46 2.08
C VAL A 54 -8.16 3.49 3.20
N VAL A 55 -8.87 3.12 4.26
CA VAL A 55 -8.79 3.77 5.57
C VAL A 55 -8.32 2.72 6.56
N LEU A 56 -7.27 3.00 7.31
CA LEU A 56 -6.60 2.03 8.16
C LEU A 56 -6.06 2.62 9.46
N ILE A 57 -5.86 1.74 10.44
CA ILE A 57 -5.02 1.97 11.62
C ILE A 57 -3.72 1.22 11.39
N GLY A 58 -2.61 1.92 11.55
CA GLY A 58 -1.30 1.34 11.30
C GLY A 58 -0.19 2.25 11.79
N ARG A 59 1.05 1.81 11.57
CA ARG A 59 2.27 2.51 11.97
C ARG A 59 3.13 2.75 10.75
N SER A 60 3.54 4.00 10.55
CA SER A 60 4.57 4.36 9.58
C SER A 60 5.95 4.15 10.18
N ALA A 61 6.85 3.55 9.40
CA ALA A 61 8.27 3.68 9.55
C ALA A 61 8.78 4.49 8.34
N GLU A 62 8.85 5.79 8.54
CA GLU A 62 9.37 6.76 7.59
C GLU A 62 10.65 7.34 8.18
N ASP A 63 11.78 6.69 7.96
CA ASP A 63 13.12 7.30 8.00
C ASP A 63 14.17 6.20 7.86
N MET A 64 14.39 5.75 6.63
CA MET A 64 15.58 4.97 6.32
C MET A 64 16.33 5.66 5.20
N ASN A 65 17.12 6.67 5.57
CA ASN A 65 18.25 7.16 4.79
C ASN A 65 19.30 6.03 4.69
N ARG A 66 18.95 4.91 4.05
CA ARG A 66 19.76 3.69 3.99
C ARG A 66 20.21 3.44 2.55
N PRO A 67 21.38 2.80 2.37
CA PRO A 67 21.85 2.38 1.06
C PRO A 67 20.80 1.55 0.29
N PRO A 68 20.83 1.57 -1.06
CA PRO A 68 20.00 0.70 -1.89
C PRO A 68 20.06 -0.76 -1.40
N LEU A 69 18.92 -1.48 -1.47
CA LEU A 69 18.72 -2.85 -0.95
C LEU A 69 18.55 -2.97 0.58
N GLN A 70 18.60 -1.86 1.31
CA GLN A 70 18.28 -1.84 2.75
C GLN A 70 16.94 -1.18 3.06
N GLY A 71 16.16 -0.78 2.04
CA GLY A 71 14.80 -0.28 2.20
C GLY A 71 13.79 -1.38 2.54
N TYR A 72 12.51 -1.07 2.41
CA TYR A 72 11.42 -2.02 2.66
C TYR A 72 10.91 -2.66 1.38
N GLY A 73 10.10 -3.72 1.52
CA GLY A 73 9.45 -4.40 0.41
C GLY A 73 10.34 -5.34 -0.38
N HIS A 74 9.87 -5.74 -1.56
CA HIS A 74 10.60 -6.64 -2.44
C HIS A 74 11.93 -6.00 -2.86
N MET A 75 13.06 -6.69 -2.61
CA MET A 75 14.42 -6.19 -2.88
C MET A 75 14.80 -4.87 -2.17
N GLY A 76 14.06 -4.43 -1.16
CA GLY A 76 14.38 -3.22 -0.38
C GLY A 76 14.31 -1.92 -1.18
N LEU A 77 13.37 -1.83 -2.14
CA LEU A 77 13.24 -0.71 -3.08
C LEU A 77 12.35 0.46 -2.58
N TRP A 78 11.69 0.32 -1.42
CA TRP A 78 10.83 1.36 -0.87
C TRP A 78 11.51 2.12 0.27
N PRO A 79 11.45 3.47 0.27
CA PRO A 79 12.13 4.31 1.26
C PRO A 79 11.47 4.28 2.65
N GLY A 80 10.23 3.78 2.74
CA GLY A 80 9.47 3.67 3.98
C GLY A 80 8.52 2.47 3.95
N LEU A 81 7.83 2.27 5.08
CA LEU A 81 6.91 1.16 5.31
C LEU A 81 5.70 1.65 6.10
N VAL A 82 4.51 1.20 5.72
CA VAL A 82 3.32 1.18 6.57
C VAL A 82 3.05 -0.25 6.98
N VAL A 83 2.99 -0.50 8.28
CA VAL A 83 2.47 -1.74 8.85
C VAL A 83 1.02 -1.51 9.21
N VAL A 84 0.13 -2.28 8.59
CA VAL A 84 -1.30 -2.17 8.84
C VAL A 84 -1.66 -3.07 10.01
N ASP A 85 -2.20 -2.46 11.07
CA ASP A 85 -2.66 -3.16 12.26
C ASP A 85 -4.18 -3.48 12.15
N GLU A 86 -4.97 -2.58 11.55
CA GLU A 86 -6.39 -2.79 11.25
C GLU A 86 -6.82 -2.07 9.96
N LEU A 87 -7.65 -2.71 9.14
CA LEU A 87 -8.27 -2.11 7.96
C LEU A 87 -9.73 -1.73 8.24
N LEU A 88 -10.03 -0.44 8.18
CA LEU A 88 -11.36 0.09 8.47
C LEU A 88 -12.24 0.08 7.23
N GLU A 89 -11.71 0.56 6.11
CA GLU A 89 -12.38 0.65 4.81
C GLU A 89 -11.45 0.23 3.66
N LEU A 90 -12.04 -0.41 2.64
CA LEU A 90 -11.38 -0.84 1.43
C LEU A 90 -12.35 -0.67 0.25
N GLN A 91 -11.99 0.18 -0.71
CA GLN A 91 -12.78 0.45 -1.91
C GLN A 91 -11.95 0.13 -3.16
N ASP A 92 -12.40 -0.82 -3.99
CA ASP A 92 -11.78 -1.13 -5.28
C ASP A 92 -11.94 0.05 -6.24
N LEU A 93 -10.81 0.59 -6.72
CA LEU A 93 -10.75 1.65 -7.72
C LEU A 93 -10.57 1.10 -9.14
N GLY A 94 -10.38 -0.21 -9.28
CA GLY A 94 -10.21 -0.92 -10.54
C GLY A 94 -8.76 -1.35 -10.83
N PRO A 95 -8.54 -1.95 -12.01
CA PRO A 95 -7.24 -2.48 -12.40
C PRO A 95 -6.22 -1.36 -12.67
N LEU A 96 -4.95 -1.62 -12.36
CA LEU A 96 -3.85 -0.67 -12.57
C LEU A 96 -3.53 -0.42 -14.05
N ARG A 97 -3.88 -1.37 -14.91
CA ARG A 97 -3.80 -1.25 -16.36
C ARG A 97 -5.19 -1.47 -16.94
N PRO A 98 -5.71 -0.54 -17.77
CA PRO A 98 -6.93 -0.81 -18.50
C PRO A 98 -6.66 -1.97 -19.48
N GLY A 99 -7.50 -3.00 -19.42
CA GLY A 99 -7.53 -4.10 -20.38
C GLY A 99 -8.23 -3.73 -21.68
#